data_AF-A0A7X7PBR7-F1
#
_entry.id   AF-A0A7X7PBR7-F1
#
_cell.length_a   1.000
_cell.length_b   1.000
_cell.length_c   1.000
_cell.angle_alpha   90.00
_cell.angle_beta   90.00
_cell.angle_gamma   90.00
#
_symmetry.space_group_name_H-M   'P 1'
#
loop_
_entity.id
_entity.type
_entity.pdbx_description
1 polymer ?
#
loop_
_entity_poly.entity_id
_entity_poly.type
_entity_poly.pdbx_seq_one_letter_code
_entity_poly.pdbx_strand_id
1 'polypeptide(L)'
;YESRPNVTIDAAALCLKSGNATILRGGSEAFHSNQALGAIIQEGLAQAGLPAHAVQVVDTTDRAAVGEMVTMTEYIDVIVPRGGKGLIERLSREARVPLIKHLDGNCHLYIDKAADPEKAHAIAVNAKTYRYGICGAMETLLVHADVAATILPRIAATLAEKGVELRGCERARAILPTALPATEEDWRTEYLEPILAIRIVDDLDQAVEHIERYSSQHTESIVTEDLGAATRFQREVDSSSVYVNLPTCFADGFEYGLGAEIGISTNRLHARGPVGLEGLTTMKWVLTGEGQLRG
;
A
#
# COMPACT_ATOMS: atom_id res chain seq x y z
N TYR A 1 0.90 14.34 -7.41
CA TYR A 1 0.19 13.11 -7.82
C TYR A 1 0.12 13.05 -9.34
N GLU A 2 -0.01 11.86 -9.94
CA GLU A 2 -0.04 11.66 -11.42
C GLU A 2 -1.41 11.19 -11.93
N SER A 3 -1.88 11.77 -13.05
CA SER A 3 -2.98 11.31 -13.92
C SER A 3 -4.34 11.03 -13.24
N ARG A 4 -4.61 11.68 -12.11
CA ARG A 4 -5.82 11.45 -11.28
C ARG A 4 -6.40 12.78 -10.77
N PRO A 5 -7.28 13.46 -11.53
CA PRO A 5 -7.81 14.75 -11.13
C PRO A 5 -8.67 14.69 -9.86
N ASN A 6 -9.31 13.55 -9.55
CA ASN A 6 -10.06 13.35 -8.31
C ASN A 6 -9.20 13.56 -7.05
N VAL A 7 -7.90 13.24 -7.11
CA VAL A 7 -6.97 13.42 -5.99
C VAL A 7 -6.88 14.89 -5.56
N THR A 8 -7.15 15.85 -6.45
CA THR A 8 -7.24 17.27 -6.11
C THR A 8 -8.27 17.52 -5.02
N ILE A 9 -9.47 16.93 -5.14
CA ILE A 9 -10.54 17.07 -4.16
C ILE A 9 -10.29 16.18 -2.95
N ASP A 10 -9.97 14.91 -3.16
CA ASP A 10 -9.82 13.91 -2.10
C ASP A 10 -8.74 14.33 -1.09
N ALA A 11 -7.57 14.76 -1.59
CA ALA A 11 -6.47 15.22 -0.75
C ALA A 11 -6.79 16.55 -0.06
N ALA A 12 -7.37 17.51 -0.78
CA ALA A 12 -7.78 18.79 -0.20
C ALA A 12 -8.77 18.60 0.95
N ALA A 13 -9.78 17.74 0.77
CA ALA A 13 -10.80 17.49 1.78
C ALA A 13 -10.21 16.88 3.06
N LEU A 14 -9.32 15.90 2.93
CA LEU A 14 -8.63 15.26 4.06
C LEU A 14 -7.72 16.23 4.82
N CYS A 15 -6.90 17.00 4.09
CA CYS A 15 -6.02 18.00 4.69
C CYS A 15 -6.81 19.11 5.38
N LEU A 16 -7.86 19.64 4.74
CA LEU A 16 -8.72 20.66 5.33
C LEU A 16 -9.40 20.14 6.61
N LYS A 17 -9.95 18.92 6.56
CA LYS A 17 -10.65 18.31 7.70
C LYS A 17 -9.70 18.03 8.88
N SER A 18 -8.43 17.80 8.61
CA SER A 18 -7.38 17.61 9.62
C SER A 18 -6.71 18.93 10.07
N GLY A 19 -7.16 20.08 9.56
CA GLY A 19 -6.66 21.40 9.95
C GLY A 19 -5.36 21.82 9.26
N ASN A 20 -5.02 21.20 8.13
CA ASN A 20 -3.79 21.44 7.38
C ASN A 20 -4.02 22.37 6.18
N ALA A 21 -3.06 23.27 5.94
CA ALA A 21 -2.94 23.92 4.63
C ALA A 21 -2.39 22.90 3.61
N THR A 22 -2.76 23.05 2.34
CA THR A 22 -2.43 22.06 1.29
C THR A 22 -1.83 22.72 0.06
N ILE A 23 -0.74 22.15 -0.45
CA ILE A 23 -0.16 22.51 -1.75
C ILE A 23 -0.29 21.30 -2.68
N LEU A 24 -1.07 21.46 -3.75
CA LEU A 24 -1.42 20.40 -4.69
C LEU A 24 -0.62 20.57 -6.00
N ARG A 25 0.22 19.58 -6.28
CA ARG A 25 0.94 19.47 -7.57
C ARG A 25 0.50 18.20 -8.28
N GLY A 26 -0.37 18.37 -9.28
CA GLY A 26 -0.82 17.30 -10.17
C GLY A 26 0.09 17.09 -11.39
N GLY A 27 -0.16 16.03 -12.17
CA GLY A 27 0.55 15.81 -13.42
C GLY A 27 0.03 16.73 -14.54
N SER A 28 0.87 16.90 -15.57
CA SER A 28 0.61 17.82 -16.70
C SER A 28 -0.61 17.41 -17.52
N GLU A 29 -0.87 16.11 -17.62
CA GLU A 29 -2.00 15.52 -18.33
C GLU A 29 -3.37 15.88 -17.72
N ALA A 30 -3.41 16.21 -16.43
CA ALA A 30 -4.62 16.62 -15.72
C ALA A 30 -4.61 18.12 -15.35
N PHE A 31 -3.70 18.92 -15.91
CA PHE A 31 -3.45 20.31 -15.48
C PHE A 31 -4.72 21.18 -15.46
N HIS A 32 -5.45 21.25 -16.58
CA HIS A 32 -6.66 22.07 -16.69
C HIS A 32 -7.77 21.59 -15.74
N SER A 33 -7.93 20.28 -15.57
CA SER A 33 -8.88 19.71 -14.62
C SER A 33 -8.54 20.08 -13.18
N ASN A 34 -7.26 20.00 -12.81
CA ASN A 34 -6.81 20.34 -11.46
C ASN A 34 -6.99 21.84 -11.16
N GLN A 35 -6.74 22.72 -12.14
CA GLN A 35 -6.98 24.15 -12.00
C GLN A 35 -8.48 24.46 -11.81
N ALA A 36 -9.35 23.84 -12.61
CA ALA A 36 -10.79 24.00 -12.47
C ALA A 36 -11.30 23.50 -11.10
N LEU A 37 -10.84 22.34 -10.64
CA LEU A 37 -11.17 21.82 -9.31
C LEU A 37 -10.62 22.71 -8.19
N GLY A 38 -9.43 23.26 -8.37
CA GLY A 38 -8.84 24.25 -7.49
C GLY A 38 -9.72 25.49 -7.32
N ALA A 39 -10.27 26.03 -8.42
CA ALA A 39 -11.19 27.17 -8.37
C ALA A 39 -12.47 26.84 -7.58
N ILE A 40 -13.04 25.65 -7.76
CA ILE A 40 -14.21 25.20 -6.99
C ILE A 40 -13.89 25.10 -5.49
N ILE A 41 -12.71 24.58 -5.14
CA ILE A 41 -12.26 24.54 -3.73
C ILE A 41 -12.17 25.97 -3.17
N GLN A 42 -11.61 26.92 -3.91
CA GLN A 42 -11.49 28.33 -3.49
C GLN A 42 -12.85 28.97 -3.20
N GLU A 43 -13.85 28.72 -4.05
CA GLU A 43 -15.22 29.18 -3.82
C GLU A 43 -15.80 28.62 -2.52
N GLY A 44 -15.59 27.32 -2.25
CA GLY A 44 -16.01 26.68 -1.02
C GLY A 44 -15.31 27.24 0.23
N LEU A 45 -14.00 27.49 0.15
CA LEU A 45 -13.23 28.13 1.23
C LEU A 45 -13.79 29.53 1.55
N ALA A 46 -14.07 30.33 0.53
CA ALA A 46 -14.62 31.68 0.70
C ALA A 46 -16.01 31.65 1.38
N GLN A 47 -16.88 30.72 0.98
CA GLN A 47 -18.20 30.55 1.62
C GLN A 47 -18.10 30.14 3.09
N ALA A 48 -17.08 29.37 3.46
CA ALA A 48 -16.81 28.96 4.84
C ALA A 48 -16.04 30.01 5.66
N GLY A 49 -15.64 31.14 5.07
CA GLY A 49 -14.83 32.17 5.74
C GLY A 49 -13.37 31.75 5.99
N LEU A 50 -12.86 30.76 5.25
CA LEU A 50 -11.48 30.28 5.36
C LEU A 50 -10.55 31.03 4.39
N PRO A 51 -9.23 31.12 4.70
CA PRO A 51 -8.28 31.76 3.80
C PRO A 51 -8.20 31.05 2.46
N ALA A 52 -8.21 31.82 1.36
CA ALA A 52 -8.05 31.29 0.01
C ALA A 52 -6.79 30.40 -0.12
N HIS A 53 -5.67 30.81 0.47
CA HIS A 53 -4.41 30.06 0.41
C HIS A 53 -4.37 28.80 1.29
N ALA A 54 -5.46 28.43 1.98
CA ALA A 54 -5.55 27.17 2.72
C ALA A 54 -5.41 25.96 1.79
N VAL A 55 -5.80 26.07 0.51
CA VAL A 55 -5.53 25.05 -0.52
C VAL A 55 -4.99 25.74 -1.77
N GLN A 56 -3.78 25.42 -2.20
CA GLN A 56 -3.15 25.99 -3.37
C GLN A 56 -2.92 24.91 -4.42
N VAL A 57 -3.29 25.16 -5.68
CA VAL A 57 -2.95 24.31 -6.82
C VAL A 57 -1.82 24.96 -7.59
N VAL A 58 -0.70 24.24 -7.75
CA VAL A 58 0.48 24.76 -8.43
C VAL A 58 0.17 25.01 -9.90
N ASP A 59 0.21 26.28 -10.33
CA ASP A 59 -0.11 26.74 -11.69
C ASP A 59 1.09 26.68 -12.64
N THR A 60 1.82 25.56 -12.62
CA THR A 60 2.87 25.26 -13.60
C THR A 60 2.95 23.77 -13.90
N THR A 61 3.26 23.45 -15.15
CA THR A 61 3.52 22.07 -15.59
C THR A 61 5.00 21.69 -15.46
N ASP A 62 5.87 22.64 -15.10
CA ASP A 62 7.30 22.40 -14.92
C ASP A 62 7.54 21.32 -13.85
N ARG A 63 8.44 20.39 -14.15
CA ARG A 63 8.86 19.33 -13.24
C ARG A 63 9.84 19.83 -12.18
N ALA A 64 10.50 20.97 -12.41
CA ALA A 64 11.39 21.60 -11.44
C ALA A 64 10.65 21.98 -10.15
N ALA A 65 9.37 22.40 -10.26
CA ALA A 65 8.55 22.74 -9.09
C ALA A 65 8.45 21.60 -8.07
N VAL A 66 8.41 20.35 -8.51
CA VAL A 66 8.39 19.18 -7.61
C VAL A 66 9.70 19.06 -6.84
N GLY A 67 10.83 19.30 -7.51
CA GLY A 67 12.16 19.26 -6.90
C GLY A 67 12.35 20.33 -5.83
N GLU A 68 11.86 21.54 -6.09
CA GLU A 68 11.84 22.62 -5.10
C GLU A 68 10.99 22.23 -3.89
N MET A 69 9.72 21.83 -4.12
CA MET A 69 8.78 21.48 -3.05
C MET A 69 9.33 20.44 -2.08
N VAL A 70 9.98 19.38 -2.57
CA VAL A 70 10.50 18.32 -1.70
C VAL A 70 11.68 18.74 -0.82
N THR A 71 12.21 19.95 -1.03
CA THR A 71 13.29 20.54 -0.23
C THR A 71 12.86 21.74 0.62
N MET A 72 11.61 22.20 0.50
CA MET A 72 11.06 23.37 1.21
C MET A 72 10.72 23.07 2.68
N THR A 73 11.70 22.61 3.46
CA THR A 73 11.53 22.21 4.88
C THR A 73 11.09 23.34 5.82
N GLU A 74 11.18 24.59 5.40
CA GLU A 74 10.68 25.75 6.17
C GLU A 74 9.15 25.91 6.04
N TYR A 75 8.55 25.40 4.96
CA TYR A 75 7.14 25.68 4.62
C TYR A 75 6.28 24.42 4.50
N ILE A 76 6.89 23.25 4.32
CA ILE A 76 6.17 21.99 4.10
C ILE A 76 6.63 20.98 5.15
N ASP A 77 5.69 20.57 6.00
CA ASP A 77 5.94 19.61 7.09
C ASP A 77 5.99 18.16 6.59
N VAL A 78 5.19 17.82 5.56
CA VAL A 78 5.10 16.47 5.02
C VAL A 78 4.63 16.48 3.56
N ILE A 79 5.10 15.53 2.76
CA ILE A 79 4.64 15.31 1.38
C ILE A 79 4.09 13.90 1.23
N VAL A 80 2.93 13.79 0.56
CA VAL A 80 2.29 12.53 0.23
C VAL A 80 2.36 12.32 -1.30
N PRO A 81 3.41 11.67 -1.82
CA PRO A 81 3.50 11.40 -3.24
C PRO A 81 2.56 10.26 -3.64
N ARG A 82 1.82 10.45 -4.74
CA ARG A 82 0.90 9.45 -5.31
C ARG A 82 1.15 9.34 -6.81
N GLY A 83 1.78 8.27 -7.26
CA GLY A 83 2.17 8.08 -8.66
C GLY A 83 2.95 6.79 -8.84
N GLY A 84 3.54 6.61 -10.02
CA GLY A 84 4.30 5.40 -10.31
C GLY A 84 5.62 5.30 -9.54
N LYS A 85 6.18 4.08 -9.47
CA LYS A 85 7.43 3.75 -8.78
C LYS A 85 8.57 4.72 -9.08
N GLY A 86 8.77 5.10 -10.35
CA GLY A 86 9.83 6.04 -10.75
C GLY A 86 9.71 7.44 -10.14
N LEU A 87 8.49 7.96 -9.94
CA LEU A 87 8.27 9.23 -9.22
C LEU A 87 8.65 9.06 -7.75
N ILE A 88 8.17 7.99 -7.12
CA ILE A 88 8.40 7.74 -5.69
C ILE A 88 9.89 7.51 -5.40
N GLU A 89 10.59 6.74 -6.23
CA GLU A 89 12.04 6.52 -6.15
C GLU A 89 12.81 7.83 -6.25
N ARG A 90 12.48 8.65 -7.26
CA ARG A 90 13.11 9.95 -7.45
C ARG A 90 12.94 10.82 -6.20
N LEU A 91 11.70 10.97 -5.72
CA LEU A 91 11.41 11.79 -4.55
C LEU A 91 12.08 11.25 -3.29
N SER A 92 12.14 9.93 -3.13
CA SER A 92 12.80 9.30 -1.98
C SER A 92 14.29 9.63 -1.90
N ARG A 93 14.96 9.89 -3.02
CA ARG A 93 16.39 10.28 -3.07
C ARG A 93 16.61 11.78 -2.89
N GLU A 94 15.67 12.60 -3.37
CA GLU A 94 15.82 14.06 -3.45
C GLU A 94 15.22 14.79 -2.22
N ALA A 95 14.21 14.20 -1.58
CA ALA A 95 13.43 14.88 -0.55
C ALA A 95 14.22 15.12 0.74
N ARG A 96 14.08 16.34 1.27
CA ARG A 96 14.45 16.71 2.66
C ARG A 96 13.22 16.80 3.54
N VAL A 97 12.07 17.14 2.96
CA VAL A 97 10.76 17.10 3.62
C VAL A 97 10.37 15.64 3.88
N PRO A 98 9.85 15.30 5.08
CA PRO A 98 9.33 13.96 5.37
C PRO A 98 8.29 13.49 4.34
N LEU A 99 8.36 12.22 3.95
CA LEU A 99 7.41 11.63 2.99
C LEU A 99 6.53 10.59 3.69
N ILE A 100 5.22 10.60 3.43
CA ILE A 100 4.31 9.48 3.72
C ILE A 100 4.11 8.72 2.40
N LYS A 101 4.67 7.51 2.28
CA LYS A 101 4.72 6.78 1.00
C LYS A 101 4.82 5.27 1.20
N HIS A 102 4.53 4.53 0.13
CA HIS A 102 5.05 3.19 -0.13
C HIS A 102 5.78 3.22 -1.48
N LEU A 103 6.78 2.35 -1.65
CA LEU A 103 7.56 2.30 -2.90
C LEU A 103 6.89 1.42 -3.96
N ASP A 104 6.48 0.23 -3.53
CA ASP A 104 5.80 -0.81 -4.29
C ASP A 104 4.93 -1.67 -3.34
N GLY A 105 4.05 -2.47 -3.92
CA GLY A 105 3.10 -3.37 -3.26
C GLY A 105 3.36 -4.85 -3.52
N ASN A 106 4.58 -5.34 -3.27
CA ASN A 106 4.91 -6.77 -3.43
C ASN A 106 4.37 -7.59 -2.24
N CYS A 107 3.08 -7.93 -2.31
CA CYS A 107 2.33 -8.60 -1.26
C CYS A 107 2.33 -10.13 -1.41
N HIS A 108 2.38 -10.85 -0.29
CA HIS A 108 2.35 -12.32 -0.24
C HIS A 108 1.11 -12.86 0.48
N LEU A 109 0.69 -14.04 0.03
CA LEU A 109 -0.22 -14.90 0.78
C LEU A 109 0.47 -16.23 1.04
N TYR A 110 0.49 -16.67 2.30
CA TYR A 110 1.00 -17.97 2.69
C TYR A 110 -0.15 -18.91 3.04
N ILE A 111 -0.23 -20.06 2.36
CA ILE A 111 -1.14 -21.15 2.70
C ILE A 111 -0.37 -22.15 3.56
N ASP A 112 -0.69 -22.17 4.85
CA ASP A 112 -0.10 -23.07 5.84
C ASP A 112 -0.63 -24.51 5.73
N LYS A 113 0.07 -25.48 6.35
CA LYS A 113 -0.36 -26.89 6.37
C LYS A 113 -1.72 -27.13 7.02
N ALA A 114 -2.13 -26.27 7.96
CA ALA A 114 -3.42 -26.36 8.63
C ALA A 114 -4.50 -25.49 7.97
N ALA A 115 -4.29 -25.00 6.75
CA ALA A 115 -5.27 -24.20 6.03
C ALA A 115 -6.53 -25.00 5.70
N ASP A 116 -7.70 -24.40 5.95
CA ASP A 116 -8.95 -24.88 5.37
C ASP A 116 -8.89 -24.71 3.83
N PRO A 117 -9.08 -25.79 3.03
CA PRO A 117 -8.94 -25.72 1.58
C PRO A 117 -9.93 -24.77 0.89
N GLU A 118 -11.14 -24.60 1.43
CA GLU A 118 -12.15 -23.69 0.87
C GLU A 118 -11.77 -22.23 1.13
N LYS A 119 -11.34 -21.90 2.36
CA LYS A 119 -10.81 -20.57 2.69
C LYS A 119 -9.58 -20.24 1.86
N ALA A 120 -8.63 -21.17 1.76
CA ALA A 120 -7.41 -20.99 0.98
C ALA A 120 -7.71 -20.67 -0.49
N HIS A 121 -8.68 -21.39 -1.09
CA HIS A 121 -9.12 -21.12 -2.45
C HIS A 121 -9.77 -19.73 -2.60
N ALA A 122 -10.76 -19.43 -1.77
CA ALA A 122 -11.51 -18.17 -1.85
C ALA A 122 -10.59 -16.95 -1.63
N ILE A 123 -9.74 -17.01 -0.61
CA ILE A 123 -8.82 -15.93 -0.24
C ILE A 123 -7.76 -15.73 -1.32
N ALA A 124 -7.09 -16.79 -1.80
CA ALA A 124 -6.03 -16.65 -2.80
C ALA A 124 -6.57 -16.07 -4.13
N VAL A 125 -7.74 -16.53 -4.56
CA VAL A 125 -8.37 -16.02 -5.79
C VAL A 125 -8.77 -14.55 -5.61
N ASN A 126 -9.36 -14.18 -4.47
CA ASN A 126 -9.76 -12.80 -4.23
C ASN A 126 -8.54 -11.86 -4.11
N ALA A 127 -7.50 -12.27 -3.38
CA ALA A 127 -6.27 -11.49 -3.18
C ALA A 127 -5.58 -11.12 -4.50
N LYS A 128 -5.61 -11.98 -5.51
CA LYS A 128 -5.06 -11.67 -6.86
C LYS A 128 -6.05 -10.92 -7.75
N THR A 129 -7.32 -11.34 -7.75
CA THR A 129 -8.26 -11.01 -8.84
C THR A 129 -9.32 -9.96 -8.49
N TYR A 130 -9.31 -9.43 -7.27
CA TYR A 130 -10.17 -8.31 -6.89
C TYR A 130 -9.94 -7.09 -7.81
N ARG A 131 -8.69 -6.65 -7.94
CA ARG A 131 -8.27 -5.61 -8.88
C ARG A 131 -6.77 -5.72 -9.12
N TYR A 132 -6.33 -5.90 -10.35
CA TYR A 132 -4.91 -6.14 -10.65
C TYR A 132 -4.03 -4.89 -10.42
N GLY A 133 -4.54 -3.70 -10.73
CA GLY A 133 -3.77 -2.44 -10.68
C GLY A 133 -3.75 -1.74 -9.32
N ILE A 134 -3.87 -2.45 -8.20
CA ILE A 134 -3.72 -1.87 -6.84
C ILE A 134 -2.50 -2.48 -6.15
N CYS A 135 -1.84 -1.69 -5.30
CA CYS A 135 -0.67 -2.12 -4.53
C CYS A 135 -0.98 -3.18 -3.46
N GLY A 136 -2.25 -3.41 -3.12
CA GLY A 136 -2.68 -4.47 -2.20
C GLY A 136 -2.94 -5.83 -2.87
N ALA A 137 -2.77 -5.94 -4.20
CA ALA A 137 -2.94 -7.21 -4.89
C ALA A 137 -1.83 -8.20 -4.50
N MET A 138 -2.17 -9.48 -4.34
CA MET A 138 -1.16 -10.51 -4.12
C MET A 138 -0.26 -10.63 -5.34
N GLU A 139 1.05 -10.68 -5.15
CA GLU A 139 2.04 -10.85 -6.23
C GLU A 139 2.79 -12.19 -6.11
N THR A 140 2.89 -12.73 -4.89
CA THR A 140 3.46 -14.05 -4.64
C THR A 140 2.56 -14.92 -3.75
N LEU A 141 2.31 -16.15 -4.17
CA LEU A 141 1.63 -17.18 -3.39
C LEU A 141 2.67 -18.18 -2.85
N LEU A 142 2.76 -18.26 -1.53
CA LEU A 142 3.55 -19.26 -0.82
C LEU A 142 2.63 -20.41 -0.37
N VAL A 143 3.03 -21.66 -0.59
CA VAL A 143 2.22 -22.82 -0.22
C VAL A 143 3.06 -23.84 0.54
N HIS A 144 2.57 -24.29 1.69
CA HIS A 144 3.24 -25.32 2.47
C HIS A 144 3.26 -26.66 1.70
N ALA A 145 4.41 -27.34 1.73
CA ALA A 145 4.68 -28.58 1.01
C ALA A 145 3.59 -29.66 1.18
N ASP A 146 3.21 -29.94 2.44
CA ASP A 146 2.23 -30.97 2.82
C ASP A 146 0.84 -30.82 2.17
N VAL A 147 0.43 -29.60 1.81
CA VAL A 147 -0.90 -29.31 1.24
C VAL A 147 -0.84 -28.83 -0.21
N ALA A 148 0.36 -28.61 -0.76
CA ALA A 148 0.53 -28.07 -2.09
C ALA A 148 -0.13 -28.96 -3.16
N ALA A 149 0.06 -30.28 -3.09
CA ALA A 149 -0.50 -31.22 -4.08
C ALA A 149 -2.04 -31.25 -4.08
N THR A 150 -2.68 -30.92 -2.96
CA THR A 150 -4.14 -30.99 -2.81
C THR A 150 -4.82 -29.65 -3.08
N ILE A 151 -4.23 -28.53 -2.64
CA ILE A 151 -4.87 -27.21 -2.71
C ILE A 151 -4.49 -26.46 -4.01
N LEU A 152 -3.22 -26.54 -4.41
CA LEU A 152 -2.68 -25.70 -5.49
C LEU A 152 -3.35 -25.93 -6.86
N PRO A 153 -3.67 -27.17 -7.31
CA PRO A 153 -4.32 -27.39 -8.61
C PRO A 153 -5.65 -26.66 -8.76
N ARG A 154 -6.47 -26.63 -7.71
CA ARG A 154 -7.79 -25.97 -7.75
C ARG A 154 -7.66 -24.45 -7.81
N ILE A 155 -6.73 -23.86 -7.04
CA ILE A 155 -6.45 -22.43 -7.10
C ILE A 155 -5.94 -22.04 -8.50
N ALA A 156 -4.99 -22.80 -9.03
CA ALA A 156 -4.40 -22.55 -10.33
C ALA A 156 -5.44 -22.61 -11.47
N ALA A 157 -6.36 -23.57 -11.44
CA ALA A 157 -7.43 -23.67 -12.41
C ALA A 157 -8.31 -22.41 -12.42
N THR A 158 -8.78 -21.95 -11.25
CA THR A 158 -9.62 -20.74 -11.14
C THR A 158 -8.87 -19.47 -11.53
N LEU A 159 -7.58 -19.36 -11.20
CA LEU A 159 -6.76 -18.23 -11.62
C LEU A 159 -6.53 -18.21 -13.14
N ALA A 160 -6.27 -19.37 -13.76
CA ALA A 160 -6.12 -19.50 -15.20
C ALA A 160 -7.42 -19.14 -15.95
N GLU A 161 -8.59 -19.55 -15.45
CA GLU A 161 -9.90 -19.13 -15.98
C GLU A 161 -10.10 -17.61 -15.97
N LYS A 162 -9.48 -16.92 -14.99
CA LYS A 162 -9.49 -15.46 -14.88
C LYS A 162 -8.36 -14.77 -15.66
N GLY A 163 -7.60 -15.54 -16.45
CA GLY A 163 -6.53 -15.05 -17.31
C GLY A 163 -5.22 -14.73 -16.57
N VAL A 164 -5.02 -15.28 -15.37
CA VAL A 164 -3.79 -15.05 -14.61
C VAL A 164 -2.68 -15.99 -15.10
N GLU A 165 -1.56 -15.41 -15.54
CA GLU A 165 -0.32 -16.13 -15.82
C GLU A 165 0.33 -16.61 -14.52
N LEU A 166 0.67 -17.90 -14.46
CA LEU A 166 1.27 -18.52 -13.28
C LEU A 166 2.75 -18.79 -13.51
N ARG A 167 3.61 -18.29 -12.62
CA ARG A 167 5.07 -18.52 -12.63
C ARG A 167 5.45 -19.31 -11.38
N GLY A 168 5.88 -20.55 -11.54
CA GLY A 168 6.15 -21.46 -10.43
C GLY A 168 7.64 -21.76 -10.22
N CYS A 169 8.05 -21.95 -8.97
CA CYS A 169 9.31 -22.65 -8.68
C CYS A 169 9.27 -24.11 -9.17
N GLU A 170 10.40 -24.81 -9.18
CA GLU A 170 10.50 -26.20 -9.67
C GLU A 170 9.45 -27.13 -9.04
N ARG A 171 9.28 -27.05 -7.72
CA ARG A 171 8.30 -27.86 -6.98
C ARG A 171 6.86 -27.52 -7.38
N ALA A 172 6.54 -26.24 -7.56
CA ALA A 172 5.21 -25.80 -8.00
C ALA A 172 4.91 -26.30 -9.42
N ARG A 173 5.91 -26.27 -10.32
CA ARG A 173 5.78 -26.77 -11.70
C ARG A 173 5.63 -28.28 -11.80
N ALA A 174 6.18 -29.04 -10.85
CA ALA A 174 5.91 -30.47 -10.77
C ALA A 174 4.42 -30.78 -10.51
N ILE A 175 3.71 -29.88 -9.84
CA ILE A 175 2.26 -29.98 -9.56
C ILE A 175 1.42 -29.29 -10.67
N LEU A 176 1.93 -28.19 -11.21
CA LEU A 176 1.30 -27.37 -12.25
C LEU A 176 2.18 -27.33 -13.52
N PRO A 177 2.11 -28.35 -14.40
CA PRO A 177 2.99 -28.42 -15.58
C PRO A 177 2.83 -27.26 -16.56
N THR A 178 1.70 -26.55 -16.52
CA THR A 178 1.39 -25.39 -17.35
C THR A 178 1.99 -24.08 -16.83
N ALA A 179 2.50 -24.05 -15.59
CA ALA A 179 3.12 -22.85 -15.03
C ALA A 179 4.50 -22.59 -15.67
N LEU A 180 4.76 -21.31 -15.96
CA LEU A 180 6.06 -20.85 -16.45
C LEU A 180 7.11 -20.95 -15.34
N PRO A 181 8.41 -21.11 -15.67
CA PRO A 181 9.47 -21.07 -14.65
C PRO A 181 9.57 -19.68 -14.02
N ALA A 182 9.45 -19.62 -12.70
CA ALA A 182 9.79 -18.42 -11.95
C ALA A 182 11.31 -18.25 -11.83
N THR A 183 11.75 -16.99 -11.93
CA THR A 183 13.14 -16.55 -11.79
C THR A 183 13.35 -15.85 -10.45
N GLU A 184 14.60 -15.45 -10.11
CA GLU A 184 14.84 -14.68 -8.88
C GLU A 184 14.15 -13.29 -8.90
N GLU A 185 14.00 -12.70 -10.09
CA GLU A 185 13.37 -11.39 -10.27
C GLU A 185 11.86 -11.44 -10.00
N ASP A 186 11.21 -12.56 -10.32
CA ASP A 186 9.77 -12.74 -10.09
C ASP A 186 9.41 -12.58 -8.60
N TRP A 187 10.26 -13.02 -7.67
CA TRP A 187 10.01 -12.84 -6.24
C TRP A 187 10.10 -11.38 -5.79
N ARG A 188 10.77 -10.51 -6.55
CA ARG A 188 10.93 -9.08 -6.24
C ARG A 188 9.93 -8.18 -6.98
N THR A 189 9.17 -8.75 -7.92
CA THR A 189 8.40 -7.99 -8.89
C THR A 189 6.99 -7.72 -8.36
N GLU A 190 6.63 -6.45 -8.26
CA GLU A 190 5.23 -6.03 -8.26
C GLU A 190 4.76 -5.99 -9.72
N TYR A 191 3.82 -6.86 -10.08
CA TYR A 191 3.37 -7.01 -11.46
C TYR A 191 2.31 -5.99 -11.84
N LEU A 192 1.37 -5.68 -10.92
CA LEU A 192 0.16 -4.88 -11.19
C LEU A 192 -0.66 -5.38 -12.40
N GLU A 193 -0.52 -6.67 -12.69
CA GLU A 193 -1.01 -7.37 -13.87
C GLU A 193 -1.60 -8.72 -13.46
N PRO A 194 -2.34 -9.41 -14.37
CA PRO A 194 -2.79 -10.78 -14.14
C PRO A 194 -1.60 -11.77 -14.24
N ILE A 195 -0.60 -11.62 -13.37
CA ILE A 195 0.57 -12.48 -13.21
C ILE A 195 0.70 -12.83 -11.72
N LEU A 196 1.06 -14.07 -11.39
CA LEU A 196 1.28 -14.54 -10.03
C LEU A 196 2.50 -15.46 -9.95
N ALA A 197 3.44 -15.14 -9.06
CA ALA A 197 4.53 -16.03 -8.71
C ALA A 197 4.08 -17.04 -7.63
N ILE A 198 4.52 -18.30 -7.73
CA ILE A 198 4.14 -19.39 -6.81
C ILE A 198 5.38 -20.12 -6.34
N ARG A 199 5.53 -20.22 -5.02
CA ARG A 199 6.62 -20.96 -4.38
C ARG A 199 6.08 -21.94 -3.34
N ILE A 200 6.59 -23.17 -3.38
CA ILE A 200 6.36 -24.15 -2.32
C ILE A 200 7.47 -24.01 -1.27
N VAL A 201 7.08 -23.89 -0.01
CA VAL A 201 7.93 -23.79 1.17
C VAL A 201 7.67 -24.96 2.13
N ASP A 202 8.66 -25.34 2.92
CA ASP A 202 8.58 -26.53 3.77
C ASP A 202 7.85 -26.28 5.10
N ASP A 203 7.87 -25.05 5.59
CA ASP A 203 7.30 -24.67 6.88
C ASP A 203 7.03 -23.15 6.95
N LEU A 204 6.52 -22.71 8.11
CA LEU A 204 6.26 -21.31 8.41
C LEU A 204 7.54 -20.47 8.45
N ASP A 205 8.66 -21.03 8.90
CA ASP A 205 9.91 -20.29 9.05
C ASP A 205 10.45 -19.88 7.67
N GLN A 206 10.44 -20.79 6.69
CA GLN A 206 10.77 -20.47 5.30
C GLN A 206 9.78 -19.47 4.66
N ALA A 207 8.50 -19.51 5.03
CA ALA A 207 7.52 -18.55 4.54
C ALA A 207 7.84 -17.13 5.06
N VAL A 208 8.15 -17.00 6.35
CA VAL A 208 8.56 -15.74 6.96
C VAL A 208 9.88 -15.24 6.39
N GLU A 209 10.89 -16.11 6.22
CA GLU A 209 12.19 -15.74 5.61
C GLU A 209 12.01 -15.22 4.17
N HIS A 210 11.13 -15.86 3.39
CA HIS A 210 10.80 -15.40 2.05
C HIS A 210 10.18 -14.00 2.08
N ILE A 211 9.17 -13.80 2.94
CA ILE A 211 8.49 -12.51 3.07
C ILE A 211 9.49 -11.44 3.53
N GLU A 212 10.31 -11.70 4.53
CA GLU A 212 11.33 -10.75 5.01
C GLU A 212 12.29 -10.32 3.89
N ARG A 213 12.66 -11.24 3.00
CA ARG A 213 13.60 -10.98 1.90
C ARG A 213 13.00 -10.23 0.71
N TYR A 214 11.71 -10.45 0.42
CA TYR A 214 11.10 -10.06 -0.85
C TYR A 214 9.93 -9.09 -0.72
N SER A 215 9.27 -9.03 0.43
CA SER A 215 8.16 -8.11 0.69
C SER A 215 8.57 -6.65 0.55
N SER A 216 7.64 -5.82 0.06
CA SER A 216 7.74 -4.36 0.14
C SER A 216 7.30 -3.79 1.49
N GLN A 217 7.06 -4.67 2.47
CA GLN A 217 6.50 -4.39 3.79
C GLN A 217 5.11 -3.75 3.73
N HIS A 218 4.35 -4.03 2.66
CA HIS A 218 3.00 -3.52 2.43
C HIS A 218 1.96 -4.37 3.17
N THR A 219 1.53 -5.48 2.57
CA THR A 219 0.49 -6.34 3.14
C THR A 219 0.83 -7.80 2.97
N GLU A 220 0.78 -8.56 4.06
CA GLU A 220 1.10 -9.99 4.05
C GLU A 220 0.00 -10.76 4.76
N SER A 221 -0.31 -11.96 4.31
CA SER A 221 -1.40 -12.75 4.89
C SER A 221 -1.03 -14.23 5.00
N ILE A 222 -1.52 -14.88 6.06
CA ILE A 222 -1.50 -16.32 6.25
C ILE A 222 -2.92 -16.89 6.20
N VAL A 223 -3.10 -18.04 5.55
CA VAL A 223 -4.31 -18.87 5.66
C VAL A 223 -3.98 -20.10 6.50
N THR A 224 -4.59 -20.23 7.67
CA THR A 224 -4.38 -21.35 8.60
C THR A 224 -5.53 -21.47 9.61
N GLU A 225 -5.84 -22.69 10.06
CA GLU A 225 -6.65 -22.93 11.26
C GLU A 225 -5.80 -23.16 12.52
N ASP A 226 -4.46 -23.16 12.40
CA ASP A 226 -3.56 -23.27 13.54
C ASP A 226 -3.34 -21.91 14.21
N LEU A 227 -3.83 -21.77 15.44
CA LEU A 227 -3.72 -20.54 16.21
C LEU A 227 -2.27 -20.14 16.52
N GLY A 228 -1.38 -21.13 16.68
CA GLY A 228 0.04 -20.90 16.94
C GLY A 228 0.74 -20.28 15.73
N ALA A 229 0.52 -20.85 14.54
CA ALA A 229 1.03 -20.35 13.26
C ALA A 229 0.50 -18.94 12.96
N ALA A 230 -0.81 -18.72 13.14
CA ALA A 230 -1.43 -17.41 12.97
C ALA A 230 -0.78 -16.34 13.87
N THR A 231 -0.64 -16.64 15.16
CA THR A 231 -0.05 -15.71 16.14
C THR A 231 1.42 -15.44 15.84
N ARG A 232 2.19 -16.46 15.46
CA ARG A 232 3.60 -16.32 15.08
C ARG A 232 3.76 -15.46 13.84
N PHE A 233 2.99 -15.74 12.78
CA PHE A 233 3.05 -14.98 11.54
C PHE A 233 2.77 -13.48 11.77
N GLN A 234 1.71 -13.15 12.52
CA GLN A 234 1.40 -11.75 12.86
C GLN A 234 2.47 -11.04 13.67
N ARG A 235 3.25 -11.79 14.46
CA ARG A 235 4.31 -11.24 15.30
C ARG A 235 5.64 -11.09 14.57
N GLU A 236 5.96 -12.05 13.71
CA GLU A 236 7.28 -12.18 13.07
C GLU A 236 7.33 -11.43 11.72
N VAL A 237 6.22 -11.34 10.99
CA VAL A 237 6.15 -10.58 9.73
C VAL A 237 6.01 -9.08 10.00
N ASP A 238 6.95 -8.30 9.48
CA ASP A 238 7.04 -6.86 9.75
C ASP A 238 6.58 -6.01 8.56
N SER A 239 5.30 -6.10 8.26
CA SER A 239 4.63 -5.33 7.21
C SER A 239 3.64 -4.32 7.77
N SER A 240 3.19 -3.38 6.94
CA SER A 240 2.23 -2.37 7.38
C SER A 240 0.90 -2.98 7.82
N SER A 241 0.53 -4.11 7.22
CA SER A 241 -0.68 -4.87 7.47
C SER A 241 -0.36 -6.36 7.44
N VAL A 242 -0.72 -7.10 8.49
CA VAL A 242 -0.46 -8.55 8.60
C VAL A 242 -1.74 -9.28 8.98
N TYR A 243 -2.20 -10.16 8.10
CA TYR A 243 -3.52 -10.77 8.16
C TYR A 243 -3.49 -12.26 8.45
N VAL A 244 -4.60 -12.75 8.99
CA VAL A 244 -4.90 -14.17 9.15
C VAL A 244 -6.27 -14.42 8.51
N ASN A 245 -6.32 -15.35 7.56
CA ASN A 245 -7.54 -15.75 6.85
C ASN A 245 -8.29 -14.59 6.19
N LEU A 246 -7.56 -13.59 5.67
CA LEU A 246 -8.09 -12.42 4.98
C LEU A 246 -7.24 -12.08 3.74
N PRO A 247 -7.83 -11.73 2.58
CA PRO A 247 -7.04 -11.42 1.40
C PRO A 247 -6.32 -10.08 1.53
N THR A 248 -5.15 -9.95 0.89
CA THR A 248 -4.27 -8.78 1.00
C THR A 248 -4.92 -7.48 0.51
N CYS A 249 -5.90 -7.57 -0.40
CA CYS A 249 -6.62 -6.43 -0.95
C CYS A 249 -7.50 -5.68 0.06
N PHE A 250 -7.66 -6.18 1.29
CA PHE A 250 -8.32 -5.46 2.39
C PHE A 250 -7.49 -4.32 2.99
N ALA A 251 -6.22 -4.16 2.61
CA ALA A 251 -5.40 -3.03 3.03
C ALA A 251 -5.85 -1.74 2.32
N ASP A 252 -6.91 -1.14 2.85
CA ASP A 252 -7.57 0.06 2.33
C ASP A 252 -8.20 0.83 3.51
N GLY A 253 -8.17 2.17 3.44
CA GLY A 253 -8.67 3.02 4.53
C GLY A 253 -10.16 2.85 4.83
N PHE A 254 -11.01 2.53 3.85
CA PHE A 254 -12.43 2.27 4.11
C PHE A 254 -12.64 0.93 4.80
N GLU A 255 -11.96 -0.12 4.34
CA GLU A 255 -12.03 -1.46 4.95
C GLU A 255 -11.51 -1.46 6.40
N TYR A 256 -10.56 -0.56 6.70
CA TYR A 256 -10.04 -0.35 8.05
C TYR A 256 -10.95 0.51 8.94
N GLY A 257 -12.06 1.03 8.40
CA GLY A 257 -12.98 1.89 9.13
C GLY A 257 -12.49 3.32 9.35
N LEU A 258 -11.45 3.75 8.62
CA LEU A 258 -10.95 5.14 8.66
C LEU A 258 -11.88 6.11 7.91
N GLY A 259 -12.74 5.57 7.03
CA GLY A 259 -13.72 6.30 6.23
C GLY A 259 -13.14 7.11 5.08
N ALA A 260 -11.81 7.18 4.96
CA ALA A 260 -11.06 7.71 3.83
C ALA A 260 -9.56 7.39 4.01
N GLU A 261 -8.79 7.52 2.92
CA GLU A 261 -7.32 7.46 2.96
C GLU A 261 -6.68 8.52 2.06
N ILE A 262 -5.57 9.11 2.51
CA ILE A 262 -4.69 9.91 1.64
C ILE A 262 -3.75 9.01 0.83
N GLY A 263 -3.45 7.83 1.39
CA GLY A 263 -2.72 6.75 0.78
C GLY A 263 -2.23 5.74 1.81
N ILE A 264 -1.38 4.82 1.36
CA ILE A 264 -0.80 3.78 2.22
C ILE A 264 0.68 4.09 2.45
N SER A 265 1.14 3.88 3.68
CA SER A 265 2.53 4.09 4.10
C SER A 265 3.16 2.78 4.54
N THR A 266 4.33 2.45 3.99
CA THR A 266 5.17 1.35 4.50
C THR A 266 6.28 1.85 5.41
N ASN A 267 6.35 3.16 5.67
CA ASN A 267 7.30 3.73 6.62
C ASN A 267 7.05 3.20 8.04
N ARG A 268 8.12 3.07 8.83
CA ARG A 268 8.01 2.65 10.24
C ARG A 268 7.65 3.79 11.19
N LEU A 269 7.95 5.03 10.83
CA LEU A 269 7.73 6.21 11.66
C LEU A 269 6.46 6.94 11.25
N HIS A 270 5.85 7.63 12.22
CA HIS A 270 4.69 8.49 12.08
C HIS A 270 3.37 7.75 11.76
N ALA A 271 3.20 7.28 10.52
CA ALA A 271 1.99 6.59 10.07
C ALA A 271 2.37 5.39 9.18
N ARG A 272 1.77 4.23 9.45
CA ARG A 272 2.02 2.96 8.77
C ARG A 272 0.70 2.25 8.48
N GLY A 273 0.55 1.71 7.26
CA GLY A 273 -0.71 1.19 6.73
C GLY A 273 -1.51 2.28 6.00
N PRO A 274 -2.81 2.06 5.76
CA PRO A 274 -3.72 3.10 5.26
C PRO A 274 -3.72 4.33 6.18
N VAL A 275 -3.52 5.49 5.59
CA VAL A 275 -3.33 6.76 6.30
C VAL A 275 -4.60 7.61 6.17
N GLY A 276 -5.37 7.68 7.25
CA GLY A 276 -6.55 8.55 7.37
C GLY A 276 -6.23 9.93 7.93
N LEU A 277 -7.22 10.58 8.56
CA LEU A 277 -7.09 11.92 9.14
C LEU A 277 -5.99 12.01 10.20
N GLU A 278 -5.89 11.02 11.10
CA GLU A 278 -4.93 11.04 12.22
C GLU A 278 -3.48 11.08 11.74
N GLY A 279 -3.17 10.40 10.63
CA GLY A 279 -1.83 10.43 10.04
C GLY A 279 -1.44 11.77 9.41
N LEU A 280 -2.37 12.73 9.35
CA LEU A 280 -2.11 14.12 8.96
C LEU A 280 -2.04 15.07 10.18
N THR A 281 -1.93 14.52 11.38
CA THR A 281 -1.83 15.30 12.63
C THR A 281 -0.56 14.95 13.40
N THR A 282 -0.23 15.75 14.41
CA THR A 282 0.87 15.45 15.36
C THR A 282 0.44 15.75 16.79
N MET A 283 1.21 15.28 17.76
CA MET A 283 0.93 15.46 19.18
C MET A 283 1.86 16.52 19.79
N LYS A 284 1.33 17.31 20.73
CA LYS A 284 2.11 18.26 21.54
C LYS A 284 1.76 18.14 23.02
N TRP A 285 2.71 18.47 23.87
CA TRP A 285 2.48 18.56 25.31
C TRP A 285 1.85 19.90 25.67
N VAL A 286 0.83 19.86 26.51
CA VAL A 286 0.15 21.05 27.04
C VAL A 286 0.15 20.93 28.55
N LEU A 287 0.86 21.83 29.23
CA LEU A 287 0.99 21.82 30.68
C LEU A 287 0.38 23.09 31.26
N THR A 288 -0.38 22.93 32.34
CA THR A 288 -0.90 24.04 33.14
C THR A 288 -0.18 24.04 34.47
N GLY A 289 0.35 25.21 34.86
CA GLY A 289 1.06 25.38 36.12
C GLY A 289 0.44 26.47 36.99
N GLU A 290 0.75 26.39 38.28
CA GLU A 290 0.38 27.36 39.34
C GLU A 290 1.63 27.90 40.06
N GLY A 291 2.82 27.75 39.46
CA GLY A 291 4.10 28.18 40.04
C GLY A 291 5.04 27.05 40.42
N GLN A 292 4.92 25.87 39.80
CA GLN A 292 5.82 24.75 40.00
C GLN A 292 7.25 25.12 39.58
N LEU A 293 8.22 24.83 40.46
CA LEU A 293 9.65 25.07 40.21
C LEU A 293 10.37 23.77 39.84
N ARG A 294 11.40 23.88 38.99
CA ARG A 294 12.33 22.79 38.65
C ARG A 294 13.62 22.98 39.46
N GLY A 295 14.05 21.93 40.16
CA GLY A 295 15.35 21.85 40.83
C GLY A 295 16.47 21.43 39.89
#